data_AF-A0A952I934-F1
#
_entry.id   AF-A0A952I934-F1
#
_cell.length_a   1.000
_cell.length_b   1.000
_cell.length_c   1.000
_cell.angle_alpha   90.00
_cell.angle_beta   90.00
_cell.angle_gamma   90.00
#
_symmetry.space_group_name_H-M   'P 1'
#
loop_
_entity.id
_entity.type
_entity.pdbx_description
1 polymer ?
#
loop_
_entity_poly.entity_id
_entity_poly.type
_entity_poly.pdbx_seq_one_letter_code
_entity_poly.pdbx_strand_id
1 'polypeptide(L)'
;MHWRLILLLVLAISCQKERETLQMEKINFDLSQLNEDGLVGSKDGLRALDYEFCIPDIESFEKEVLSIDPSLKISKGSRGRIGCSQNEFLCIGSTHQDGYLKILEKLTTLHYIEKIDQCLYE
;
A
#
# COMPACT_ATOMS: atom_id res chain seq x y z
N MET A 1 23.57 3.34 -40.95
CA MET A 1 23.68 2.16 -40.06
C MET A 1 23.25 2.50 -38.62
N HIS A 2 22.12 3.19 -38.41
CA HIS A 2 21.65 3.59 -37.06
C HIS A 2 20.16 3.28 -36.76
N TRP A 3 19.44 2.67 -37.71
CA TRP A 3 18.02 2.33 -37.53
C TRP A 3 17.78 1.15 -36.56
N ARG A 4 18.73 0.22 -36.45
CA ARG A 4 18.57 -1.01 -35.64
C ARG A 4 18.68 -0.78 -34.12
N LEU A 5 19.21 0.36 -33.67
CA LEU A 5 19.39 0.66 -32.25
C LEU A 5 18.16 1.28 -31.57
N ILE A 6 17.19 1.79 -32.35
CA ILE A 6 15.98 2.44 -31.79
C ILE A 6 14.89 1.41 -31.46
N LEU A 7 14.88 0.24 -32.12
CA LEU A 7 13.86 -0.79 -31.91
C LEU A 7 14.03 -1.61 -30.62
N LEU A 8 15.22 -1.63 -30.00
CA LEU A 8 15.48 -2.37 -28.75
C LEU A 8 15.10 -1.59 -27.48
N LEU A 9 14.95 -0.26 -27.56
CA LEU A 9 14.65 0.59 -26.41
C LEU A 9 13.15 0.66 -26.06
N VAL A 10 12.25 0.39 -27.02
CA VAL A 10 10.79 0.48 -26.81
C VAL A 10 10.24 -0.71 -26.01
N LEU A 11 10.90 -1.87 -26.04
CA LEU A 11 10.45 -3.10 -25.35
C LEU A 11 10.63 -3.07 -23.82
N ALA A 12 11.58 -2.29 -23.30
CA ALA A 12 11.84 -2.25 -21.84
C ALA A 12 10.83 -1.39 -21.06
N ILE A 13 10.24 -0.38 -21.70
CA ILE A 13 9.38 0.61 -21.04
C ILE A 13 7.99 0.05 -20.73
N SER A 14 7.46 -0.83 -21.58
CA SER A 14 6.11 -1.39 -21.40
C SER A 14 6.00 -2.29 -20.15
N CYS A 15 7.08 -3.00 -19.80
CA CYS A 15 7.08 -3.93 -18.68
C CYS A 15 7.09 -3.24 -17.30
N GLN A 16 7.65 -2.02 -17.21
CA GLN A 16 7.70 -1.27 -15.95
C GLN A 16 6.32 -0.71 -15.57
N LYS A 17 5.62 -0.12 -16.55
CA LYS A 17 4.29 0.46 -16.33
C LYS A 17 3.24 -0.58 -15.96
N GLU A 18 3.30 -1.76 -16.58
CA GLU A 18 2.40 -2.88 -16.25
C GLU A 18 2.64 -3.38 -14.82
N ARG A 19 3.90 -3.53 -14.40
CA ARG A 19 4.26 -3.93 -13.04
C ARG A 19 3.80 -2.92 -11.98
N GLU A 20 3.98 -1.62 -12.24
CA GLU A 20 3.53 -0.55 -11.35
C GLU A 20 2.00 -0.57 -11.19
N THR A 21 1.27 -0.77 -12.29
CA THR A 21 -0.19 -0.88 -12.27
C THR A 21 -0.66 -2.10 -11.46
N LEU A 22 -0.08 -3.28 -11.72
CA LEU A 22 -0.38 -4.53 -11.01
C LEU A 22 -0.05 -4.46 -9.51
N GLN A 23 0.95 -3.66 -9.10
CA GLN A 23 1.27 -3.47 -7.68
C GLN A 23 0.20 -2.64 -6.99
N MET A 24 -0.23 -1.53 -7.62
CA MET A 24 -1.27 -0.67 -7.06
C MET A 24 -2.66 -1.33 -7.05
N GLU A 25 -2.88 -2.41 -7.80
CA GLU A 25 -4.11 -3.22 -7.75
C GLU A 25 -4.37 -3.87 -6.38
N LYS A 26 -3.35 -3.97 -5.50
CA LYS A 26 -3.56 -4.46 -4.12
C LYS A 26 -4.34 -3.48 -3.25
N ILE A 27 -4.47 -2.21 -3.65
CA ILE A 27 -5.17 -1.17 -2.90
C ILE A 27 -6.65 -1.19 -3.29
N ASN A 28 -7.52 -1.55 -2.34
CA ASN A 28 -8.97 -1.70 -2.56
C ASN A 28 -9.78 -0.47 -2.16
N PHE A 29 -9.17 0.71 -2.22
CA PHE A 29 -9.87 1.98 -2.02
C PHE A 29 -9.39 3.01 -3.02
N ASP A 30 -10.27 3.96 -3.35
CA ASP A 30 -9.99 4.96 -4.36
C ASP A 30 -8.96 5.98 -3.84
N LEU A 31 -7.74 5.96 -4.38
CA LEU A 31 -6.70 6.93 -4.03
C LEU A 31 -7.00 8.33 -4.60
N SER A 32 -7.83 8.45 -5.64
CA SER A 32 -8.15 9.74 -6.26
C SER A 32 -9.00 10.66 -5.37
N GLN A 33 -9.57 10.10 -4.29
CA GLN A 33 -10.30 10.88 -3.28
C GLN A 33 -9.38 11.63 -2.30
N LEU A 34 -8.09 11.28 -2.28
CA LEU A 34 -7.10 11.87 -1.37
C LEU A 34 -6.46 13.10 -2.02
N ASN A 35 -6.31 14.18 -1.25
CA ASN A 35 -5.53 15.34 -1.67
C ASN A 35 -4.01 15.08 -1.51
N GLU A 36 -3.20 16.09 -1.81
CA GLU A 36 -1.73 16.01 -1.72
C GLU A 36 -1.24 15.70 -0.30
N ASP A 37 -2.01 16.07 0.73
CA ASP A 37 -1.73 15.82 2.15
C ASP A 37 -2.24 14.45 2.62
N GLY A 38 -2.79 13.62 1.73
CA GLY A 38 -3.38 12.33 2.08
C GLY A 38 -4.71 12.43 2.81
N LEU A 39 -5.44 13.53 2.66
CA LEU A 39 -6.72 13.78 3.32
C LEU A 39 -7.88 13.65 2.33
N VAL A 40 -9.00 13.13 2.82
CA VAL A 40 -10.27 13.01 2.11
C VAL A 40 -11.36 13.83 2.81
N GLY A 41 -12.27 14.41 2.04
CA GLY A 41 -13.46 15.08 2.55
C GLY A 41 -13.73 16.44 1.92
N SER A 42 -14.75 17.13 2.41
CA SER A 42 -14.99 18.52 2.05
C SER A 42 -14.00 19.45 2.76
N LYS A 43 -13.93 20.71 2.32
CA LYS A 43 -13.00 21.72 2.87
C LYS A 43 -13.10 21.86 4.39
N ASP A 44 -14.30 21.70 4.97
CA ASP A 44 -14.55 21.85 6.41
C ASP A 44 -14.48 20.52 7.18
N GLY A 45 -14.16 19.40 6.49
CA GLY A 45 -14.21 18.05 7.05
C GLY A 45 -13.12 17.15 6.50
N LEU A 46 -11.93 17.70 6.23
CA LEU A 46 -10.77 16.93 5.82
C LEU A 46 -10.34 15.98 6.94
N ARG A 47 -10.17 14.72 6.59
CA ARG A 47 -9.69 13.68 7.50
C ARG A 47 -8.75 12.74 6.78
N ALA A 48 -7.86 12.12 7.53
CA ALA A 48 -7.08 11.03 7.01
C ALA A 48 -7.97 9.80 6.75
N LEU A 49 -7.45 8.91 5.90
CA LEU A 49 -7.96 7.59 5.67
C LEU A 49 -7.03 6.62 6.39
N ASP A 50 -7.59 5.82 7.28
CA ASP A 50 -6.86 4.70 7.84
C ASP A 50 -7.03 3.48 6.92
N TYR A 51 -5.99 2.69 6.81
CA TYR A 51 -5.95 1.50 5.97
C TYR A 51 -5.43 0.32 6.76
N GLU A 52 -5.82 -0.89 6.36
CA GLU A 52 -5.43 -2.11 7.03
C GLU A 52 -4.99 -3.19 6.03
N PHE A 53 -4.07 -4.05 6.47
CA PHE A 53 -3.57 -5.19 5.74
C PHE A 53 -3.10 -6.29 6.69
N CYS A 54 -2.96 -7.51 6.16
CA CYS A 54 -2.46 -8.64 6.91
C CYS A 54 -1.01 -8.93 6.51
N ILE A 55 -0.21 -9.36 7.48
CA ILE A 55 1.10 -9.96 7.24
C ILE A 55 1.18 -11.30 7.98
N PRO A 56 1.94 -12.29 7.49
CA PRO A 56 2.20 -13.50 8.25
C PRO A 56 2.83 -13.18 9.62
N ASP A 57 2.52 -13.97 10.65
CA ASP A 57 3.13 -13.93 11.99
C ASP A 57 4.59 -14.41 11.91
N ILE A 58 5.44 -13.55 11.34
CA ILE A 58 6.87 -13.76 11.16
C ILE A 58 7.58 -12.44 11.48
N GLU A 59 8.46 -12.47 12.48
CA GLU A 59 9.15 -11.28 13.01
C GLU A 59 9.92 -10.49 11.93
N SER A 60 10.46 -11.16 10.91
CA SER A 60 11.15 -10.46 9.81
C SER A 60 10.20 -9.60 8.97
N PHE A 61 8.96 -10.06 8.74
CA PHE A 61 7.97 -9.30 7.98
C PHE A 61 7.43 -8.12 8.80
N GLU A 62 7.25 -8.30 10.11
CA GLU A 62 6.93 -7.21 11.05
C GLU A 62 8.00 -6.10 10.99
N LYS A 63 9.28 -6.48 11.08
CA LYS A 63 10.39 -5.54 10.96
C LYS A 63 10.45 -4.85 9.60
N GLU A 64 10.20 -5.59 8.52
CA GLU A 64 10.22 -5.06 7.16
C GLU A 64 9.13 -4.00 6.97
N VAL A 65 7.87 -4.28 7.37
CA VAL A 65 6.80 -3.28 7.23
C VAL A 65 7.01 -2.07 8.14
N LEU A 66 7.53 -2.25 9.35
CA LEU A 66 7.87 -1.13 10.25
C LEU A 66 9.06 -0.30 9.73
N SER A 67 9.94 -0.89 8.92
CA SER A 67 11.02 -0.14 8.28
C SER A 67 10.51 0.72 7.11
N ILE A 68 9.39 0.34 6.50
CA ILE A 68 8.71 1.09 5.45
C ILE A 68 7.84 2.19 6.06
N ASP A 69 7.05 1.84 7.08
CA ASP A 69 6.16 2.74 7.81
C ASP A 69 6.27 2.48 9.33
N PRO A 70 7.09 3.27 10.04
CA PRO A 70 7.23 3.18 11.49
C PRO A 70 5.97 3.55 12.28
N SER A 71 4.95 4.14 11.64
CA SER A 71 3.70 4.57 12.29
C SER A 71 2.66 3.44 12.39
N LEU A 72 2.89 2.31 11.72
CA LEU A 72 1.95 1.18 11.71
C LEU A 72 1.64 0.68 13.12
N LYS A 73 0.34 0.49 13.38
CA LYS A 73 -0.14 -0.23 14.56
C LYS A 73 -0.28 -1.69 14.20
N ILE A 74 0.47 -2.55 14.88
CA ILE A 74 0.48 -3.99 14.64
C ILE A 74 -0.22 -4.71 15.80
N SER A 75 -1.23 -5.51 15.48
CA SER A 75 -2.04 -6.24 16.46
C SER A 75 -1.97 -7.74 16.20
N LYS A 76 -1.53 -8.49 17.22
CA LYS A 76 -1.49 -9.97 17.19
C LYS A 76 -2.87 -10.53 17.54
N GLY A 77 -3.36 -11.48 16.74
CA GLY A 77 -4.65 -12.15 16.98
C GLY A 77 -5.89 -11.30 16.69
N SER A 78 -5.73 -10.07 16.18
CA SER A 78 -6.85 -9.27 15.67
C SER A 78 -7.10 -9.58 14.20
N ARG A 79 -8.36 -9.69 13.80
CA ARG A 79 -8.75 -9.98 12.42
C ARG A 79 -8.96 -8.73 11.57
N GLY A 80 -9.29 -7.60 12.19
CA GLY A 80 -9.78 -6.42 11.45
C GLY A 80 -11.05 -6.71 10.65
N ARG A 81 -11.43 -5.80 9.75
CA ARG A 81 -12.49 -6.07 8.76
C ARG A 81 -11.93 -6.80 7.54
N ILE A 82 -10.65 -6.56 7.23
CA ILE A 82 -9.90 -7.21 6.16
C ILE A 82 -9.84 -8.74 6.32
N GLY A 83 -9.93 -9.22 7.58
CA GLY A 83 -10.20 -10.61 7.90
C GLY A 83 -8.96 -11.48 8.14
N CYS A 84 -7.89 -10.92 8.71
CA CYS A 84 -6.65 -11.66 9.00
C CYS A 84 -6.94 -12.98 9.74
N SER A 85 -6.17 -14.01 9.39
CA SER A 85 -6.24 -15.35 9.95
C SER A 85 -5.54 -15.42 11.32
N GLN A 86 -5.53 -16.61 11.93
CA GLN A 86 -4.89 -16.83 13.22
C GLN A 86 -3.35 -16.80 13.15
N ASN A 87 -2.78 -16.96 11.96
CA ASN A 87 -1.33 -16.97 11.72
C ASN A 87 -0.85 -15.66 11.07
N GLU A 88 -1.63 -14.60 11.20
CA GLU A 88 -1.36 -13.29 10.61
C GLU A 88 -1.50 -12.20 11.67
N PHE A 89 -0.76 -11.12 11.45
CA PHE A 89 -0.91 -9.87 12.19
C PHE A 89 -1.72 -8.88 11.37
N LEU A 90 -2.60 -8.16 12.07
CA LEU A 90 -3.28 -6.99 11.51
C LEU A 90 -2.36 -5.79 11.63
N CYS A 91 -2.09 -5.13 10.50
CA CYS A 91 -1.39 -3.87 10.43
C CYS A 91 -2.39 -2.77 10.07
N ILE A 92 -2.40 -1.67 10.83
CA ILE A 92 -3.21 -0.48 10.56
C ILE A 92 -2.27 0.71 10.37
N GLY A 93 -2.36 1.36 9.22
CA GLY A 93 -1.67 2.61 8.91
C GLY A 93 -2.65 3.76 8.69
N SER A 94 -2.11 4.95 8.50
CA SER A 94 -2.88 6.15 8.19
C SER A 94 -2.26 6.90 7.03
N THR A 95 -3.09 7.55 6.22
CA THR A 95 -2.63 8.51 5.21
C THR A 95 -2.23 9.85 5.81
N HIS A 96 -2.39 10.06 7.13
CA HIS A 96 -1.94 11.27 7.84
C HIS A 96 -0.41 11.30 8.03
N GLN A 97 0.34 11.28 6.94
CA GLN A 97 1.80 11.38 6.97
C GLN A 97 2.34 11.78 5.60
N ASP A 98 3.45 12.53 5.63
CA ASP A 98 4.16 12.92 4.43
C ASP A 98 4.60 11.68 3.65
N GLY A 99 4.36 11.69 2.34
CA GLY A 99 4.77 10.59 1.47
C GLY A 99 3.96 9.30 1.65
N TYR A 100 2.73 9.37 2.19
CA TYR A 100 1.81 8.23 2.31
C TYR A 100 1.74 7.40 1.01
N LEU A 101 1.72 8.05 -0.16
CA LEU A 101 1.64 7.35 -1.44
C LEU A 101 2.86 6.46 -1.68
N LYS A 102 4.07 6.95 -1.37
CA LYS A 102 5.31 6.17 -1.49
C LYS A 102 5.36 5.01 -0.49
N ILE A 103 4.74 5.18 0.67
CA ILE A 103 4.58 4.11 1.66
C ILE A 103 3.68 3.02 1.09
N LEU A 104 2.48 3.38 0.60
CA LEU A 104 1.55 2.44 -0.01
C LEU A 104 2.17 1.73 -1.22
N GLU A 105 2.85 2.46 -2.11
CA GLU A 105 3.61 1.89 -3.22
C GLU A 105 4.60 0.82 -2.72
N LYS A 106 5.45 1.15 -1.74
CA LYS A 106 6.41 0.19 -1.17
C LYS A 106 5.73 -1.03 -0.55
N LEU A 107 4.67 -0.83 0.25
CA LEU A 107 3.92 -1.92 0.86
C LEU A 107 3.34 -2.86 -0.20
N THR A 108 2.82 -2.32 -1.31
CA THR A 108 2.27 -3.15 -2.39
C THR A 108 3.32 -4.04 -3.08
N THR A 109 4.59 -3.66 -3.04
CA THR A 109 5.69 -4.47 -3.58
C THR A 109 5.97 -5.74 -2.77
N LEU A 110 5.52 -5.79 -1.50
CA LEU A 110 5.74 -6.92 -0.62
C LEU A 110 4.85 -8.09 -1.04
N HIS A 111 5.49 -9.21 -1.39
CA HIS A 111 4.81 -10.38 -1.95
C HIS A 111 3.83 -11.05 -0.99
N TYR A 112 4.03 -10.89 0.32
CA TYR A 112 3.18 -11.45 1.37
C TYR A 112 2.02 -10.54 1.79
N ILE A 113 1.92 -9.32 1.24
CA ILE A 113 0.73 -8.48 1.38
C ILE A 113 -0.17 -8.78 0.20
N GLU A 114 -1.33 -9.38 0.47
CA GLU A 114 -2.29 -9.76 -0.57
C GLU A 114 -3.16 -8.58 -1.01
N LYS A 115 -3.61 -7.76 -0.05
CA LYS A 115 -4.45 -6.59 -0.27
C LYS A 115 -4.31 -5.58 0.86
N ILE A 116 -4.67 -4.33 0.57
CA ILE A 116 -4.74 -3.22 1.50
C ILE A 116 -6.15 -2.62 1.38
N ASP A 117 -6.94 -2.76 2.44
CA ASP A 117 -8.32 -2.28 2.49
C ASP A 117 -8.40 -0.98 3.30
N GLN A 118 -9.41 -0.15 3.05
CA GLN A 118 -9.71 0.97 3.94
C GLN A 118 -10.16 0.44 5.31
N CYS A 119 -9.58 0.95 6.39
CA CYS A 119 -9.99 0.65 7.75
C CYS A 119 -11.23 1.49 8.09
N LEU A 120 -12.34 0.81 8.45
CA LEU A 120 -13.62 1.44 8.79
C LEU A 120 -13.96 1.17 10.25
N TYR A 121 -14.12 2.24 11.02
CA TYR A 121 -14.49 2.21 12.44
C TYR A 121 -16.03 2.26 12.61
N GLU A 122 -16.54 1.71 13.72
CA GLU A 122 -17.96 1.72 14.11
C GLU A 122 -18.30 2.88 15.06
#